data_AF-A0AAV9CWN2-F1
#
_entry.id   AF-A0AAV9CWN2-F1
#
_cell.length_a   1.000
_cell.length_b   1.000
_cell.length_c   1.000
_cell.angle_alpha   90.00
_cell.angle_beta   90.00
_cell.angle_gamma   90.00
#
_symmetry.space_group_name_H-M   'P 1'
#
loop_
_entity.id
_entity.type
_entity.pdbx_description
1 polymer ?
#
loop_
_entity_poly.entity_id
_entity_poly.type
_entity_poly.pdbx_seq_one_letter_code
_entity_poly.pdbx_strand_id
1 'polypeptide(L)'
;MALPNPNFTLSNFWSPFLLLASEAHPTSPSPSGLFHLHLDRPDPAWTAHLSRFDYLIFSAGHWFFRPLMLYNTTNTTTISCSNCKDNNITHISVYDTYRLAFRSTFSALKGFKGTAFLRTFSPSHFEGGVWDNGGDCVRTRPFKAEEGRLKWFQGEMYRVQVEEFRAAAERESGGLRFGLLDVTAAMLMRPDGHPGRYGHPKNETKYNDCVHWCLPGPVDVWNGFLLHLLKVRRVGG
;
A
#
# COMPACT_ATOMS: atom_id res chain seq x y z
N MET A 1 -10.53 19.29 -12.15
CA MET A 1 -9.84 20.06 -11.09
C MET A 1 -8.66 20.75 -11.74
N ALA A 2 -8.77 22.04 -12.05
CA ALA A 2 -7.66 22.79 -12.65
C ALA A 2 -6.63 23.08 -11.54
N LEU A 3 -5.40 22.65 -11.74
CA LEU A 3 -4.30 22.93 -10.83
C LEU A 3 -3.84 24.38 -11.11
N PRO A 4 -3.88 25.30 -10.13
CA PRO A 4 -3.71 26.73 -10.38
C PRO A 4 -2.26 27.17 -10.64
N ASN A 5 -1.31 26.23 -10.73
CA ASN A 5 0.10 26.54 -10.92
C ASN A 5 0.68 25.70 -12.08
N PRO A 6 1.21 26.33 -13.16
CA PRO A 6 1.83 25.61 -14.27
C PRO A 6 3.08 24.80 -13.88
N ASN A 7 3.65 25.03 -12.69
CA ASN A 7 4.82 24.33 -12.16
C ASN A 7 4.47 23.24 -11.13
N PHE A 8 3.21 22.83 -11.01
CA PHE A 8 2.82 21.72 -10.15
C PHE A 8 2.62 20.44 -10.96
N THR A 9 3.36 19.39 -10.60
CA THR A 9 3.21 18.05 -11.19
C THR A 9 2.65 17.09 -10.17
N LEU A 10 1.58 16.38 -10.54
CA LEU A 10 1.07 15.22 -9.81
C LEU A 10 1.19 14.00 -10.72
N SER A 11 1.76 12.92 -10.21
CA SER A 11 1.91 11.67 -10.96
C SER A 11 1.56 10.49 -10.07
N ASN A 12 1.03 9.44 -10.70
CA ASN A 12 0.71 8.17 -10.06
C ASN A 12 1.53 7.06 -10.73
N PHE A 13 2.24 6.29 -9.92
CA PHE A 13 3.03 5.14 -10.37
C PHE A 13 2.38 3.87 -9.84
N TRP A 14 1.96 2.99 -10.75
CA TRP A 14 1.42 1.70 -10.36
C TRP A 14 2.57 0.75 -10.00
N SER A 15 2.80 0.58 -8.70
CA SER A 15 3.77 -0.37 -8.15
C SER A 15 3.21 -0.98 -6.87
N PRO A 16 2.35 -2.02 -6.99
CA PRO A 16 1.55 -2.52 -5.87
C PRO A 16 2.38 -3.11 -4.72
N PHE A 17 3.63 -3.50 -5.01
CA PHE A 17 4.60 -4.03 -4.06
C PHE A 17 5.75 -3.06 -3.77
N LEU A 18 5.80 -1.88 -4.41
CA LEU A 18 6.90 -0.90 -4.40
C LEU A 18 8.24 -1.40 -5.00
N LEU A 19 8.36 -2.71 -5.17
CA LEU A 19 9.49 -3.40 -5.76
C LEU A 19 9.11 -3.97 -7.12
N LEU A 20 10.12 -4.31 -7.91
CA LEU A 20 9.95 -4.96 -9.21
C LEU A 20 9.19 -6.26 -9.04
N ALA A 21 8.03 -6.33 -9.69
CA ALA A 21 7.17 -7.50 -9.68
C ALA A 21 6.59 -7.78 -11.06
N SER A 22 6.33 -9.05 -11.35
CA SER A 22 5.69 -9.50 -12.58
C SER A 22 4.71 -10.64 -12.31
N GLU A 23 3.60 -10.69 -13.03
CA GLU A 23 2.72 -11.87 -13.01
C GLU A 23 3.50 -13.10 -13.52
N ALA A 24 3.36 -14.23 -12.81
CA ALA A 24 4.03 -15.48 -13.20
C ALA A 24 3.49 -16.05 -14.54
N HIS A 25 2.27 -15.69 -14.92
CA HIS A 25 1.71 -15.97 -16.24
C HIS A 25 1.39 -14.66 -16.96
N PRO A 26 1.81 -14.51 -18.24
CA PRO A 26 1.66 -13.26 -19.00
C PRO A 26 0.23 -12.98 -19.46
N THR A 27 -0.71 -13.91 -19.30
CA THR A 27 -2.13 -13.70 -19.58
C THR A 27 -2.82 -13.11 -18.36
N SER A 28 -3.23 -11.84 -18.46
CA SER A 28 -4.01 -11.18 -17.40
C SER A 28 -5.52 -11.44 -17.60
N PRO A 29 -6.27 -11.88 -16.58
CA PRO A 29 -5.80 -12.23 -15.25
C PRO A 29 -5.16 -13.64 -15.21
N SER A 30 -4.00 -13.75 -14.55
CA SER A 30 -3.37 -15.06 -14.30
C SER A 30 -4.31 -15.97 -13.49
N PRO A 31 -4.58 -17.21 -13.92
CA PRO A 31 -5.44 -18.15 -13.19
C PRO A 31 -4.96 -18.44 -11.76
N SER A 32 -3.65 -18.30 -11.50
CA SER A 32 -3.05 -18.53 -10.18
C SER A 32 -2.98 -17.27 -9.31
N GLY A 33 -3.06 -16.07 -9.90
CA GLY A 33 -2.80 -14.81 -9.20
C GLY A 33 -1.40 -14.70 -8.60
N LEU A 34 -0.45 -15.54 -9.06
CA LEU A 34 0.93 -15.63 -8.58
C LEU A 34 1.79 -14.51 -9.16
N PHE A 35 2.60 -13.89 -8.31
CA PHE A 35 3.57 -12.87 -8.70
C PHE A 35 4.99 -13.30 -8.37
N HIS A 36 5.93 -12.92 -9.23
CA HIS A 36 7.35 -12.89 -8.92
C HIS A 36 7.68 -11.53 -8.32
N LEU A 37 8.36 -11.50 -7.17
CA LEU A 37 8.72 -10.28 -6.46
C LEU A 37 10.23 -10.28 -6.16
N HIS A 38 10.95 -9.25 -6.63
CA HIS A 38 12.37 -9.09 -6.37
C HIS A 38 12.61 -8.21 -5.15
N LEU A 39 12.97 -8.81 -4.01
CA LEU A 39 13.01 -8.16 -2.69
C LEU A 39 14.08 -7.05 -2.56
N ASP A 40 15.13 -7.10 -3.37
CA ASP A 40 16.26 -6.16 -3.38
C ASP A 40 16.20 -5.18 -4.57
N ARG A 41 15.09 -5.16 -5.31
CA ARG A 41 14.93 -4.35 -6.52
C ARG A 41 13.74 -3.40 -6.38
N PRO A 42 13.96 -2.18 -5.87
CA PRO A 42 12.98 -1.09 -5.98
C PRO A 42 12.48 -0.94 -7.41
N ASP A 43 11.19 -0.69 -7.59
CA ASP A 43 10.57 -0.66 -8.90
C ASP A 43 11.08 0.54 -9.75
N PRO A 44 11.61 0.31 -10.97
CA PRO A 44 11.98 1.36 -11.91
C PRO A 44 10.85 2.36 -12.19
N ALA A 45 9.58 1.93 -12.08
CA ALA A 45 8.41 2.76 -12.35
C ALA A 45 8.41 4.08 -11.55
N TRP A 46 8.90 4.07 -10.30
CA TRP A 46 9.03 5.28 -9.49
C TRP A 46 10.48 5.72 -9.27
N THR A 47 11.43 4.77 -9.16
CA THR A 47 12.83 5.13 -8.88
C THR A 47 13.48 5.92 -10.01
N ALA A 48 13.08 5.69 -11.27
CA ALA A 48 13.60 6.43 -12.43
C ALA A 48 13.24 7.93 -12.43
N HIS A 49 12.34 8.35 -11.54
CA HIS A 49 11.83 9.72 -11.50
C HIS A 49 12.12 10.46 -10.19
N LEU A 50 12.89 9.90 -9.26
CA LEU A 50 13.14 10.49 -7.94
C LEU A 50 13.63 11.94 -8.01
N SER A 51 14.50 12.28 -8.97
CA SER A 51 15.02 13.64 -9.12
C SER A 51 14.00 14.68 -9.59
N ARG A 52 12.80 14.26 -10.01
CA ARG A 52 11.74 15.12 -10.57
C ARG A 52 10.69 15.53 -9.55
N PHE A 53 10.73 15.01 -8.33
CA PHE A 53 9.68 15.22 -7.32
C PHE A 53 10.23 15.74 -6.00
N ASP A 54 9.55 16.71 -5.41
CA ASP A 54 9.86 17.20 -4.05
C ASP A 54 9.23 16.33 -2.95
N TYR A 55 8.14 15.63 -3.30
CA TYR A 55 7.33 14.83 -2.39
C TYR A 55 7.03 13.47 -3.03
N LEU A 56 7.21 12.40 -2.25
CA LEU A 56 6.82 11.04 -2.61
C LEU A 56 5.80 10.55 -1.59
N ILE A 57 4.77 9.82 -2.02
CA ILE A 57 3.76 9.24 -1.12
C ILE A 57 3.71 7.75 -1.39
N PHE A 58 4.35 6.98 -0.52
CA PHE A 58 4.39 5.52 -0.59
C PHE A 58 3.18 4.90 0.08
N SER A 59 2.62 3.89 -0.57
CA SER A 59 1.47 3.13 -0.10
C SER A 59 1.51 1.74 -0.69
N ALA A 60 1.45 0.71 0.15
CA ALA A 60 1.27 -0.67 -0.27
C ALA A 60 0.58 -1.48 0.83
N GLY A 61 -0.03 -2.62 0.50
CA GLY A 61 -0.79 -3.39 1.49
C GLY A 61 -1.43 -4.65 0.92
N HIS A 62 -2.70 -4.55 0.48
CA HIS A 62 -3.54 -5.71 0.13
C HIS A 62 -2.93 -6.68 -0.90
N TRP A 63 -2.09 -6.21 -1.81
CA TRP A 63 -1.42 -7.07 -2.79
C TRP A 63 -0.47 -8.09 -2.17
N PHE A 64 0.07 -7.84 -0.98
CA PHE A 64 0.95 -8.79 -0.28
C PHE A 64 0.22 -10.05 0.22
N PHE A 65 -1.12 -10.07 0.19
CA PHE A 65 -1.89 -11.30 0.42
C PHE A 65 -2.02 -12.17 -0.84
N ARG A 66 -1.50 -11.76 -2.00
CA ARG A 66 -1.36 -12.64 -3.17
C ARG A 66 -0.28 -13.69 -2.90
N PRO A 67 -0.33 -14.85 -3.58
CA PRO A 67 0.82 -15.75 -3.59
C PRO A 67 2.01 -15.08 -4.29
N LEU A 68 3.18 -15.14 -3.66
CA LEU A 68 4.43 -14.49 -4.11
C LEU A 68 5.57 -15.50 -4.17
N MET A 69 6.26 -15.55 -5.31
CA MET A 69 7.59 -16.17 -5.44
C MET A 69 8.63 -15.08 -5.26
N LEU A 70 9.57 -15.27 -4.33
CA LEU A 70 10.50 -14.24 -3.91
C LEU A 70 11.88 -14.49 -4.52
N TYR A 71 12.49 -13.42 -5.02
CA TYR A 71 13.78 -13.42 -5.71
C TYR A 71 14.69 -12.34 -5.14
N ASN A 72 16.00 -12.52 -5.32
CA ASN A 72 17.01 -11.47 -5.20
C ASN A 72 17.76 -11.37 -6.52
N THR A 73 18.35 -10.20 -6.82
CA THR A 73 19.08 -9.96 -8.08
C THR A 73 20.25 -10.92 -8.29
N THR A 74 20.83 -11.46 -7.22
CA THR A 74 21.95 -12.41 -7.28
C THR A 74 21.53 -13.84 -7.60
N ASN A 75 20.23 -14.16 -7.46
CA ASN A 75 19.74 -15.52 -7.55
C ASN A 75 18.85 -15.70 -8.78
N THR A 76 19.21 -16.67 -9.62
CA THR A 76 18.41 -17.06 -10.79
C THR A 76 17.23 -17.96 -10.42
N THR A 77 17.18 -18.46 -9.18
CA THR A 77 16.12 -19.30 -8.62
C THR A 77 15.40 -18.61 -7.46
N THR A 78 14.14 -18.99 -7.25
CA THR A 78 13.33 -18.52 -6.13
C THR A 78 14.00 -18.86 -4.80
N ILE A 79 14.11 -17.88 -3.90
CA ILE A 79 14.71 -18.09 -2.56
C ILE A 79 13.69 -18.55 -1.52
N SER A 80 12.46 -18.07 -1.63
CA SER A 80 11.36 -18.36 -0.71
C SER A 80 10.04 -18.00 -1.36
N CYS A 81 8.93 -18.36 -0.72
CA CYS A 81 7.62 -17.92 -1.15
C CYS A 81 6.81 -17.37 0.01
N SER A 82 5.82 -16.52 -0.31
CA SER A 82 4.84 -16.05 0.65
C SER A 82 3.43 -16.35 0.15
N ASN A 83 2.59 -16.90 1.03
CA ASN A 83 1.22 -17.32 0.71
C ASN A 83 1.09 -18.23 -0.52
N CYS A 84 2.14 -18.98 -0.88
CA CYS A 84 2.14 -19.90 -2.01
C CYS A 84 1.68 -21.31 -1.61
N LYS A 85 1.44 -22.20 -2.59
CA LYS A 85 1.06 -23.60 -2.35
C LYS A 85 2.20 -24.60 -2.61
N ASP A 86 3.41 -24.11 -2.86
CA ASP A 86 4.57 -24.97 -3.13
C ASP A 86 5.22 -25.40 -1.81
N ASN A 87 5.18 -26.69 -1.51
CA ASN A 87 5.75 -27.27 -0.29
C ASN A 87 7.26 -27.52 -0.38
N ASN A 88 7.85 -27.42 -1.57
CA ASN A 88 9.27 -27.68 -1.79
C ASN A 88 10.15 -26.43 -1.61
N ILE A 89 9.54 -25.28 -1.32
CA ILE A 89 10.21 -23.99 -1.18
C ILE A 89 10.04 -23.48 0.25
N THR A 90 11.03 -22.76 0.76
CA THR A 90 10.95 -22.16 2.10
C THR A 90 9.85 -21.10 2.15
N HIS A 91 8.95 -21.18 3.13
CA HIS A 91 7.89 -20.19 3.33
C HIS A 91 8.36 -19.07 4.24
N ILE A 92 8.01 -17.84 3.87
CA ILE A 92 8.17 -16.65 4.70
C ILE A 92 6.83 -15.96 4.87
N SER A 93 6.59 -15.39 6.05
CA SER A 93 5.31 -14.77 6.35
C SER A 93 5.03 -13.57 5.44
N VAL A 94 3.75 -13.27 5.24
CA VAL A 94 3.32 -12.06 4.51
C VAL A 94 3.91 -10.81 5.16
N TYR A 95 3.99 -10.78 6.49
CA TYR A 95 4.50 -9.65 7.26
C TYR A 95 6.00 -9.45 7.11
N ASP A 96 6.79 -10.53 7.05
CA ASP A 96 8.22 -10.44 6.81
C ASP A 96 8.51 -10.03 5.36
N THR A 97 7.74 -10.55 4.40
CA THR A 97 7.81 -10.12 3.00
C THR A 97 7.50 -8.61 2.88
N TYR A 98 6.45 -8.17 3.55
CA TYR A 98 6.03 -6.77 3.61
C TYR A 98 7.08 -5.88 4.28
N ARG A 99 7.72 -6.37 5.35
CA ARG A 99 8.83 -5.72 6.05
C ARG A 99 10.02 -5.50 5.11
N LEU A 100 10.43 -6.55 4.40
CA LEU A 100 11.54 -6.49 3.45
C LEU A 100 11.24 -5.51 2.32
N ALA A 101 10.00 -5.48 1.82
CA ALA A 101 9.60 -4.54 0.77
C ALA A 101 9.72 -3.08 1.22
N PHE A 102 9.21 -2.72 2.40
CA PHE A 102 9.36 -1.37 2.93
C PHE A 102 10.81 -1.01 3.25
N ARG A 103 11.57 -1.95 3.80
CA ARG A 103 13.01 -1.75 4.08
C ARG A 103 13.78 -1.42 2.81
N SER A 104 13.58 -2.19 1.73
CA SER A 104 14.22 -1.97 0.44
C SER A 104 13.77 -0.66 -0.20
N THR A 105 12.46 -0.36 -0.13
CA THR A 105 11.90 0.90 -0.64
C THR A 105 12.54 2.10 0.03
N PHE A 106 12.59 2.15 1.37
CA PHE A 106 13.13 3.30 2.08
C PHE A 106 14.66 3.40 1.95
N SER A 107 15.36 2.27 1.82
CA SER A 107 16.81 2.27 1.55
C SER A 107 17.15 2.87 0.19
N ALA A 108 16.26 2.71 -0.81
CA ALA A 108 16.41 3.29 -2.14
C ALA A 108 16.29 4.82 -2.19
N LEU A 109 15.81 5.44 -1.10
CA LEU A 109 15.72 6.90 -0.98
C LEU A 109 17.05 7.55 -0.59
N LYS A 110 18.13 6.78 -0.42
CA LYS A 110 19.45 7.34 -0.14
C LYS A 110 19.85 8.34 -1.23
N GLY A 111 20.01 9.61 -0.85
CA GLY A 111 20.35 10.72 -1.76
C GLY A 111 19.15 11.48 -2.34
N PHE A 112 17.91 11.06 -2.05
CA PHE A 112 16.72 11.85 -2.39
C PHE A 112 16.66 13.14 -1.56
N LYS A 113 16.43 14.28 -2.20
CA LYS A 113 16.36 15.60 -1.56
C LYS A 113 14.93 16.10 -1.53
N GLY A 114 14.11 15.51 -0.67
CA GLY A 114 12.69 15.81 -0.59
C GLY A 114 12.03 15.16 0.62
N THR A 115 10.70 15.14 0.64
CA THR A 115 9.94 14.46 1.70
C THR A 115 9.28 13.18 1.19
N ALA A 116 9.61 12.05 1.81
CA ALA A 116 8.95 10.77 1.58
C ALA A 116 7.87 10.54 2.64
N PHE A 117 6.62 10.52 2.21
CA PHE A 117 5.49 10.15 3.06
C PHE A 117 5.23 8.65 2.99
N LEU A 118 4.97 8.03 4.14
CA LEU A 118 4.25 6.76 4.21
C LEU A 118 2.77 7.05 4.46
N ARG A 119 1.90 6.66 3.52
CA ARG A 119 0.46 6.55 3.77
C ARG A 119 0.20 5.17 4.37
N THR A 120 -0.29 5.14 5.60
CA THR A 120 -0.48 3.88 6.33
C THR A 120 -1.58 3.00 5.73
N PHE A 121 -1.48 1.69 5.95
CA PHE A 121 -2.42 0.65 5.55
C PHE A 121 -3.90 1.08 5.65
N SER A 122 -4.61 0.97 4.53
CA SER A 122 -6.06 1.23 4.49
C SER A 122 -6.80 -0.08 4.73
N PRO A 123 -7.50 -0.26 5.85
CA PRO A 123 -8.20 -1.51 6.15
C PRO A 123 -9.35 -1.77 5.19
N SER A 124 -9.64 -3.05 4.97
CA SER A 124 -10.87 -3.53 4.33
C SER A 124 -11.93 -3.86 5.39
N HIS A 125 -13.21 -3.78 5.01
CA HIS A 125 -14.33 -3.99 5.95
C HIS A 125 -15.22 -5.18 5.56
N PHE A 126 -14.63 -6.30 5.18
CA PHE A 126 -15.38 -7.54 4.96
C PHE A 126 -16.02 -8.07 6.24
N GLU A 127 -17.31 -8.39 6.15
CA GLU A 127 -18.16 -9.04 7.15
C GLU A 127 -18.81 -10.28 6.52
N GLY A 128 -19.18 -11.28 7.33
CA GLY A 128 -19.83 -12.50 6.84
C GLY A 128 -18.94 -13.45 6.03
N GLY A 129 -17.72 -13.06 5.70
CA GLY A 129 -16.78 -13.86 4.90
C GLY A 129 -15.51 -13.09 4.55
N VAL A 130 -14.70 -13.68 3.66
CA VAL A 130 -13.54 -13.03 3.04
C VAL A 130 -13.86 -12.64 1.60
N TRP A 131 -12.94 -11.94 0.95
CA TRP A 131 -13.14 -11.36 -0.38
C TRP A 131 -13.63 -12.38 -1.43
N ASP A 132 -13.18 -13.63 -1.39
CA ASP A 132 -13.54 -14.71 -2.32
C ASP A 132 -14.51 -15.75 -1.74
N ASN A 133 -14.99 -15.55 -0.51
CA ASN A 133 -15.84 -16.51 0.18
C ASN A 133 -16.92 -15.81 1.01
N GLY A 134 -17.89 -15.21 0.32
CA GLY A 134 -19.12 -14.67 0.91
C GLY A 134 -18.97 -13.36 1.70
N GLY A 135 -17.82 -12.68 1.64
CA GLY A 135 -17.61 -11.41 2.31
C GLY A 135 -18.41 -10.26 1.69
N ASP A 136 -18.89 -9.35 2.55
CA ASP A 136 -19.60 -8.14 2.16
C ASP A 136 -19.27 -6.96 3.12
N CYS A 137 -19.67 -5.75 2.77
CA CYS A 137 -19.48 -4.52 3.53
C CYS A 137 -20.76 -3.66 3.45
N VAL A 138 -21.84 -4.18 4.01
CA VAL A 138 -23.19 -3.59 3.89
C VAL A 138 -23.46 -2.41 4.81
N ARG A 139 -22.48 -1.99 5.62
CA ARG A 139 -22.69 -0.91 6.58
C ARG A 139 -22.92 0.41 5.86
N THR A 140 -23.83 1.21 6.40
CA THR A 140 -24.25 2.50 5.82
C THR A 140 -23.94 3.69 6.73
N ARG A 141 -23.26 3.44 7.85
CA ARG A 141 -22.81 4.47 8.79
C ARG A 141 -21.38 4.20 9.27
N PRO A 142 -20.65 5.24 9.69
CA PRO A 142 -19.40 5.07 10.40
C PRO A 142 -19.54 4.18 11.64
N PHE A 143 -18.43 3.56 12.04
CA PHE A 143 -18.35 2.91 13.34
C PHE A 143 -18.49 3.93 14.47
N LYS A 144 -19.07 3.48 15.59
CA LYS A 144 -18.88 4.12 16.89
C LYS A 144 -17.53 3.72 17.47
N ALA A 145 -17.03 4.49 18.44
CA ALA A 145 -15.68 4.31 19.00
C ALA A 145 -15.43 2.87 19.50
N GLU A 146 -16.45 2.23 20.07
CA GLU A 146 -16.41 0.87 20.60
C GLU A 146 -16.47 -0.24 19.52
N GLU A 147 -16.95 0.09 18.31
CA GLU A 147 -17.14 -0.85 17.20
C GLU A 147 -15.86 -1.02 16.36
N GLY A 148 -15.04 0.03 16.26
CA GLY A 148 -13.85 0.05 15.42
C GLY A 148 -12.67 -0.73 16.00
N ARG A 149 -12.42 -1.93 15.46
CA ARG A 149 -11.26 -2.75 15.84
C ARG A 149 -10.58 -3.31 14.60
N LEU A 150 -9.28 -3.06 14.46
CA LEU A 150 -8.49 -3.70 13.42
C LEU A 150 -8.51 -5.22 13.63
N LYS A 151 -8.73 -5.97 12.55
CA LYS A 151 -8.46 -7.40 12.56
C LYS A 151 -6.96 -7.61 12.78
N TRP A 152 -6.57 -8.71 13.44
CA TRP A 152 -5.17 -8.98 13.78
C TRP A 152 -4.21 -8.77 12.60
N PHE A 153 -4.55 -9.31 11.43
CA PHE A 153 -3.70 -9.18 10.24
C PHE A 153 -3.56 -7.73 9.74
N GLN A 154 -4.61 -6.91 9.87
CA GLN A 154 -4.56 -5.49 9.51
C GLN A 154 -3.69 -4.71 10.50
N GLY A 155 -3.79 -5.06 11.79
CA GLY A 155 -2.94 -4.54 12.85
C GLY A 155 -1.46 -4.86 12.62
N GLU A 156 -1.15 -6.09 12.21
CA GLU A 156 0.23 -6.51 11.91
C GLU A 156 0.80 -5.80 10.68
N MET A 157 0.01 -5.66 9.60
CA MET A 157 0.42 -4.84 8.44
C MET A 157 0.70 -3.40 8.88
N TYR A 158 -0.19 -2.81 9.69
CA TYR A 158 0.01 -1.46 10.20
C TYR A 158 1.27 -1.33 11.05
N ARG A 159 1.52 -2.28 11.94
CA ARG A 159 2.69 -2.30 12.82
C ARG A 159 3.99 -2.38 12.01
N VAL A 160 4.07 -3.32 11.07
CA VAL A 160 5.28 -3.56 10.26
C VAL A 160 5.67 -2.34 9.44
N GLN A 161 4.73 -1.72 8.70
CA GLN A 161 5.05 -0.53 7.89
C GLN A 161 5.52 0.64 8.77
N VAL A 162 4.94 0.82 9.97
CA VAL A 162 5.28 1.93 10.87
C VAL A 162 6.64 1.70 11.51
N GLU A 163 6.98 0.46 11.87
CA GLU A 163 8.31 0.10 12.36
C GLU A 163 9.40 0.37 11.32
N GLU A 164 9.23 -0.10 10.07
CA GLU A 164 10.23 0.16 9.03
C GLU A 164 10.31 1.63 8.65
N PHE A 165 9.18 2.35 8.70
CA PHE A 165 9.15 3.81 8.52
C PHE A 165 9.95 4.52 9.62
N ARG A 166 9.70 4.20 10.89
CA ARG A 166 10.43 4.80 12.03
C ARG A 166 11.92 4.51 11.90
N ALA A 167 12.29 3.27 11.63
CA ALA A 167 13.69 2.89 11.44
C ALA A 167 14.35 3.68 10.28
N ALA A 168 13.62 3.96 9.20
CA ALA A 168 14.12 4.79 8.10
C ALA A 168 14.22 6.28 8.47
N ALA A 169 13.26 6.80 9.22
CA ALA A 169 13.25 8.19 9.69
C ALA A 169 14.43 8.51 10.63
N GLU A 170 14.87 7.56 11.45
CA GLU A 170 16.09 7.72 12.27
C GLU A 170 17.38 7.88 11.43
N ARG A 171 17.33 7.56 10.13
CA ARG A 171 18.46 7.68 9.19
C ARG A 171 18.33 8.87 8.24
N GLU A 172 17.43 9.80 8.54
CA GLU A 172 17.28 11.05 7.79
C GLU A 172 18.63 11.77 7.65
N SER A 173 18.99 12.10 6.41
CA SER A 173 20.25 12.75 6.09
C SER A 173 20.21 13.35 4.69
N GLY A 174 21.11 14.30 4.40
CA GLY A 174 21.33 14.79 3.04
C GLY A 174 20.13 15.49 2.38
N GLY A 175 19.18 15.98 3.17
CA GLY A 175 17.97 16.67 2.68
C GLY A 175 16.74 15.76 2.54
N LEU A 176 16.88 14.45 2.76
CA LEU A 176 15.75 13.52 2.88
C LEU A 176 15.01 13.76 4.21
N ARG A 177 13.69 13.87 4.13
CA ARG A 177 12.78 13.91 5.27
C ARG A 177 11.71 12.84 5.13
N PHE A 178 11.25 12.26 6.22
CA PHE A 178 10.16 11.29 6.25
C PHE A 178 8.93 11.92 6.91
N GLY A 179 7.74 11.56 6.43
CA GLY A 179 6.47 11.97 7.02
C GLY A 179 5.48 10.82 7.12
N LEU A 180 4.76 10.73 8.23
CA LEU A 180 3.75 9.71 8.42
C LEU A 180 2.38 10.31 8.10
N LEU A 181 1.79 9.90 6.98
CA LEU A 181 0.39 10.15 6.67
C LEU A 181 -0.43 8.99 7.27
N ASP A 182 -0.70 9.09 8.58
CA ASP A 182 -1.41 8.04 9.29
C ASP A 182 -2.93 8.12 9.08
N VAL A 183 -3.45 7.26 8.21
CA VAL A 183 -4.88 7.18 7.86
C VAL A 183 -5.57 5.97 8.45
N THR A 184 -4.83 5.01 9.04
CA THR A 184 -5.35 3.66 9.34
C THR A 184 -6.54 3.72 10.29
N ALA A 185 -6.40 4.45 11.40
CA ALA A 185 -7.46 4.61 12.39
C ALA A 185 -8.68 5.36 11.81
N ALA A 186 -8.45 6.44 11.05
CA ALA A 186 -9.53 7.20 10.43
C ALA A 186 -10.32 6.34 9.42
N MET A 187 -9.63 5.50 8.65
CA MET A 187 -10.27 4.65 7.64
C MET A 187 -10.95 3.43 8.26
N LEU A 188 -10.41 2.88 9.35
CA LEU A 188 -11.10 1.84 10.14
C LEU A 188 -12.50 2.28 10.56
N MET A 189 -12.69 3.55 10.86
CA MET A 189 -13.98 4.06 11.33
C MET A 189 -15.04 4.20 10.22
N ARG A 190 -14.70 3.90 8.97
CA ARG A 190 -15.51 4.23 7.79
C ARG A 190 -15.91 2.99 6.98
N PRO A 191 -16.51 1.95 7.59
CA PRO A 191 -17.00 0.79 6.83
C PRO A 191 -18.07 1.17 5.79
N ASP A 192 -18.71 2.34 5.95
CA ASP A 192 -19.72 2.92 5.07
C ASP A 192 -19.18 3.49 3.75
N GLY A 193 -17.85 3.56 3.61
CA GLY A 193 -17.21 4.19 2.47
C GLY A 193 -16.89 3.27 1.29
N HIS A 194 -17.18 1.98 1.40
CA HIS A 194 -16.83 1.01 0.37
C HIS A 194 -17.90 0.93 -0.73
N PRO A 195 -17.51 0.70 -2.00
CA PRO A 195 -18.47 0.48 -3.07
C PRO A 195 -19.33 -0.78 -2.88
N GLY A 196 -18.80 -1.80 -2.19
CA GLY A 196 -19.44 -3.11 -2.06
C GLY A 196 -19.78 -3.67 -3.44
N ARG A 197 -21.04 -4.07 -3.63
CA ARG A 197 -21.57 -4.55 -4.93
C ARG A 197 -21.51 -3.55 -6.08
N TYR A 198 -21.29 -2.27 -5.81
CA TYR A 198 -21.25 -1.20 -6.83
C TYR A 198 -19.82 -0.89 -7.33
N GLY A 199 -18.81 -1.63 -6.86
CA GLY A 199 -17.41 -1.45 -7.28
C GLY A 199 -17.09 -1.97 -8.70
N HIS A 200 -18.06 -2.63 -9.34
CA HIS A 200 -17.91 -3.25 -10.65
C HIS A 200 -19.05 -2.84 -11.59
N PRO A 201 -18.84 -2.90 -12.92
CA PRO A 201 -19.92 -2.71 -13.89
C PRO A 201 -21.10 -3.64 -13.59
N LYS A 202 -22.33 -3.15 -13.78
CA LYS A 202 -23.58 -3.89 -13.45
C LYS A 202 -23.72 -5.26 -14.12
N ASN A 203 -22.97 -5.51 -15.19
CA ASN A 203 -23.03 -6.74 -15.98
C ASN A 203 -21.98 -7.78 -15.54
N GLU A 204 -21.20 -7.50 -14.48
CA GLU A 204 -20.19 -8.41 -13.96
C GLU A 204 -20.58 -8.93 -12.58
N THR A 205 -20.81 -10.24 -12.46
CA THR A 205 -20.95 -10.90 -11.15
C THR A 205 -19.55 -11.10 -10.56
N LYS A 206 -19.05 -10.08 -9.85
CA LYS A 206 -17.79 -10.12 -9.13
C LYS A 206 -18.02 -10.06 -7.62
N TYR A 207 -16.98 -10.42 -6.88
CA TYR A 207 -16.95 -10.27 -5.43
C TYR A 207 -17.22 -8.83 -5.00
N ASN A 208 -17.77 -8.64 -3.79
CA ASN A 208 -18.00 -7.30 -3.26
C ASN A 208 -16.68 -6.56 -3.04
N ASP A 209 -16.63 -5.31 -3.47
CA ASP A 209 -15.46 -4.45 -3.27
C ASP A 209 -15.50 -3.78 -1.91
N CYS A 210 -14.87 -4.42 -0.93
CA CYS A 210 -14.70 -3.91 0.42
C CYS A 210 -13.26 -3.47 0.72
N VAL A 211 -12.49 -3.18 -0.34
CA VAL A 211 -11.08 -2.78 -0.27
C VAL A 211 -10.90 -1.35 -0.78
N HIS A 212 -11.55 -1.01 -1.90
CA HIS A 212 -11.50 0.33 -2.48
C HIS A 212 -12.55 1.26 -1.85
N TRP A 213 -12.48 2.54 -2.18
CA TRP A 213 -13.31 3.57 -1.57
C TRP A 213 -14.15 4.28 -2.63
N CYS A 214 -15.40 4.61 -2.28
CA CYS A 214 -16.23 5.50 -3.09
C CYS A 214 -15.59 6.88 -3.22
N LEU A 215 -15.84 7.54 -4.36
CA LEU A 215 -15.51 8.93 -4.61
C LEU A 215 -16.75 9.70 -5.09
N PRO A 216 -17.11 10.85 -4.49
CA PRO A 216 -16.54 11.39 -3.24
C PRO A 216 -16.80 10.45 -2.05
N GLY A 217 -15.96 10.50 -1.01
CA GLY A 217 -16.03 9.55 0.09
C GLY A 217 -14.99 9.77 1.19
N PRO A 218 -14.82 8.80 2.13
CA PRO A 218 -13.93 8.98 3.27
C PRO A 218 -12.47 9.26 2.90
N VAL A 219 -12.04 8.71 1.76
CA VAL A 219 -10.69 8.88 1.19
C VAL A 219 -10.36 10.36 0.91
N ASP A 220 -11.36 11.23 0.74
CA ASP A 220 -11.15 12.67 0.55
C ASP A 220 -10.40 13.30 1.76
N VAL A 221 -10.52 12.73 2.96
CA VAL A 221 -9.81 13.21 4.16
C VAL A 221 -8.29 13.05 4.06
N TRP A 222 -7.79 12.11 3.24
CA TRP A 222 -6.35 11.89 3.08
C TRP A 222 -5.67 13.15 2.52
N ASN A 223 -6.33 13.81 1.57
CA ASN A 223 -5.85 15.07 1.00
C ASN A 223 -5.82 16.18 2.06
N GLY A 224 -6.80 16.20 2.97
CA GLY A 224 -6.83 17.14 4.11
C GLY A 224 -5.67 16.91 5.07
N PHE A 225 -5.39 15.67 5.45
CA PHE A 225 -4.25 15.31 6.30
C PHE A 225 -2.91 15.65 5.63
N LEU A 226 -2.75 15.30 4.35
CA LEU A 226 -1.55 15.63 3.60
C LEU A 226 -1.33 17.14 3.54
N LEU A 227 -2.37 17.92 3.22
CA LEU A 227 -2.28 19.38 3.15
C LEU A 227 -1.89 19.97 4.52
N HIS A 228 -2.43 19.43 5.60
CA HIS A 228 -2.06 19.84 6.95
C HIS A 228 -0.57 19.56 7.24
N LEU A 229 -0.10 18.33 6.95
CA LEU A 229 1.31 17.95 7.12
C LEU A 229 2.26 18.84 6.30
N LEU A 230 1.89 19.17 5.07
CA LEU A 230 2.66 20.07 4.21
C LEU A 230 2.72 21.49 4.75
N LYS A 231 1.62 21.99 5.34
CA LYS A 231 1.57 23.32 5.97
C LYS A 231 2.43 23.40 7.23
N VAL A 232 2.26 22.45 8.15
CA VAL A 232 3.03 22.42 9.42
C VAL A 232 4.53 22.36 9.14
N ARG A 233 4.95 21.57 8.15
CA ARG A 233 6.37 21.43 7.79
C ARG A 233 6.99 22.64 7.09
N ARG A 234 6.18 23.50 6.47
CA ARG A 234 6.66 24.78 5.89
C ARG A 234 6.91 25.85 6.95
N VAL A 235 6.25 25.77 8.10
CA VAL A 235 6.34 26.78 9.17
C VAL A 235 7.46 26.49 10.17
N GLY A 236 7.94 25.25 10.24
CA GLY A 236 9.03 24.82 11.15
C GLY A 236 10.40 24.61 10.51
N GLY A 237 10.63 25.16 9.31
CA GLY A 237 11.90 25.09 8.58
C GLY A 237 12.58 26.45 8.48
#